data_AF-A0A0A1U0E4-F1
#
_entry.id   AF-A0A0A1U0E4-F1
#
_cell.length_a   1.000
_cell.length_b   1.000
_cell.length_c   1.000
_cell.angle_alpha   90.00
_cell.angle_beta   90.00
_cell.angle_gamma   90.00
#
_symmetry.space_group_name_H-M   'P 1'
#
loop_
_entity.id
_entity.type
_entity.pdbx_description
1 polymer ?
#
loop_
_entity_poly.entity_id
_entity_poly.type
_entity_poly.pdbx_seq_one_letter_code
_entity_poly.pdbx_strand_id
1 'polypeptide(L)'
;NTSAFMNDPIISIRIADDAEQLFSCAFSGTKLRNLKLPNKSIILEDSVIENITTLESVNLGSTVIIPVRCFYGCTNLKTITGLANVTSFGSYSFSYTKITEVDISKSAV
;
A
#
# COMPACT_ATOMS: atom_id res chain seq x y z
N ASN A 1 -11.39 4.67 -12.72
CA ASN A 1 -10.77 6.01 -12.70
C ASN A 1 -9.43 5.86 -12.02
N THR A 2 -8.32 6.24 -12.64
CA THR A 2 -6.99 5.91 -12.14
C THR A 2 -6.73 6.52 -10.76
N SER A 3 -7.14 7.77 -10.56
CA SER A 3 -6.82 8.56 -9.37
C SER A 3 -8.04 8.85 -8.50
N ALA A 4 -8.86 7.83 -8.21
CA ALA A 4 -10.20 7.98 -7.61
C ALA A 4 -10.29 8.88 -6.35
N PHE A 5 -9.27 8.86 -5.49
CA PHE A 5 -9.20 9.65 -4.25
C PHE A 5 -7.88 10.43 -4.14
N MET A 6 -7.21 10.72 -5.25
CA MET A 6 -5.92 11.40 -5.22
C MET A 6 -6.05 12.80 -4.59
N ASN A 7 -5.19 13.09 -3.62
CA ASN A 7 -5.19 14.31 -2.79
C ASN A 7 -6.49 14.56 -2.00
N ASP A 8 -7.35 13.56 -1.87
CA ASP A 8 -8.57 13.67 -1.10
C ASP A 8 -8.25 13.70 0.42
N PRO A 9 -8.91 14.57 1.21
CA PRO A 9 -8.71 14.62 2.66
C PRO A 9 -9.24 13.40 3.44
N ILE A 10 -9.66 12.31 2.80
CA ILE A 10 -10.07 11.07 3.47
C ILE A 10 -9.02 10.60 4.49
N ILE A 11 -9.52 10.28 5.69
CA ILE A 11 -8.71 9.79 6.82
C ILE A 11 -8.86 8.28 7.06
N SER A 12 -9.91 7.69 6.50
CA SER A 12 -10.25 6.28 6.60
C SER A 12 -11.00 5.83 5.36
N ILE A 13 -10.71 4.61 4.89
CA ILE A 13 -11.47 3.96 3.83
C ILE A 13 -11.56 2.47 4.12
N ARG A 14 -12.67 1.85 3.71
CA ARG A 14 -12.82 0.39 3.66
C ARG A 14 -12.74 -0.04 2.20
N ILE A 15 -11.75 -0.85 1.85
CA ILE A 15 -11.71 -1.54 0.56
C ILE A 15 -12.66 -2.73 0.64
N ALA A 16 -13.51 -2.90 -0.38
CA ALA A 16 -14.45 -4.01 -0.43
C ALA A 16 -13.72 -5.34 -0.64
N ASP A 17 -14.24 -6.43 -0.08
CA ASP A 17 -13.61 -7.75 -0.15
C ASP A 17 -13.63 -8.35 -1.58
N ASP A 18 -14.49 -7.82 -2.45
CA ASP A 18 -14.62 -8.14 -3.87
C ASP A 18 -13.81 -7.22 -4.79
N ALA A 19 -13.10 -6.23 -4.24
CA ALA A 19 -12.25 -5.35 -5.04
C ALA A 19 -11.16 -6.14 -5.76
N GLU A 20 -11.14 -6.02 -7.09
CA GLU A 20 -10.20 -6.77 -7.95
C GLU A 20 -8.93 -5.98 -8.27
N GLN A 21 -9.03 -4.65 -8.25
CA GLN A 21 -7.94 -3.76 -8.68
C GLN A 21 -8.00 -2.41 -7.97
N LEU A 22 -6.82 -1.89 -7.62
CA LEU A 22 -6.59 -0.50 -7.26
C LEU A 22 -5.70 0.15 -8.32
N PHE A 23 -6.23 1.19 -8.95
CA PHE A 23 -5.55 1.87 -10.05
C PHE A 23 -4.45 2.82 -9.59
N SER A 24 -3.62 3.23 -10.54
CA SER A 24 -2.44 4.04 -10.29
C SER A 24 -2.79 5.37 -9.62
N CYS A 25 -2.11 5.66 -8.51
CA CYS A 25 -2.33 6.85 -7.68
C CYS A 25 -3.72 6.94 -7.01
N ALA A 26 -4.50 5.85 -6.93
CA ALA A 26 -5.86 5.89 -6.39
C ALA A 26 -5.98 6.56 -5.00
N PHE A 27 -5.00 6.39 -4.11
CA PHE A 27 -4.95 7.00 -2.77
C PHE A 27 -3.77 7.96 -2.58
N SER A 28 -3.10 8.34 -3.66
CA SER A 28 -1.89 9.17 -3.58
C SER A 28 -2.19 10.53 -2.94
N GLY A 29 -1.36 10.94 -1.98
CA GLY A 29 -1.49 12.24 -1.29
C GLY A 29 -2.68 12.38 -0.33
N THR A 30 -3.41 11.30 -0.05
CA THR A 30 -4.54 11.32 0.91
C THR A 30 -4.07 11.53 2.36
N LYS A 31 -5.02 11.52 3.32
CA LYS A 31 -4.76 11.66 4.76
C LYS A 31 -5.04 10.38 5.56
N LEU A 32 -5.01 9.21 4.89
CA LEU A 32 -5.22 7.92 5.54
C LEU A 32 -4.18 7.70 6.66
N ARG A 33 -4.65 7.16 7.81
CA ARG A 33 -3.78 6.77 8.93
C ARG A 33 -3.40 5.29 8.90
N ASN A 34 -4.33 4.46 8.45
CA ASN A 34 -4.15 3.03 8.30
C ASN A 34 -4.88 2.57 7.02
N LEU A 35 -4.37 1.50 6.43
CA LEU A 35 -4.99 0.86 5.27
C LEU A 35 -4.95 -0.65 5.43
N LYS A 36 -6.10 -1.28 5.17
CA LYS A 36 -6.22 -2.74 5.11
C LYS A 36 -6.67 -3.13 3.71
N LEU A 37 -5.81 -3.86 3.02
CA LEU A 37 -6.16 -4.52 1.76
C LEU A 37 -7.01 -5.78 2.03
N PRO A 38 -7.84 -6.21 1.06
CA PRO A 38 -8.70 -7.36 1.24
C PRO A 38 -7.90 -8.66 1.46
N ASN A 39 -8.56 -9.66 2.06
CA ASN A 39 -8.01 -11.01 2.24
C ASN A 39 -8.04 -11.85 0.95
N LYS A 40 -8.23 -11.20 -0.20
CA LYS A 40 -8.19 -11.76 -1.54
C LYS A 40 -7.06 -11.07 -2.29
N SER A 41 -6.41 -11.78 -3.20
CA SER A 41 -5.42 -11.16 -4.08
C SER A 41 -6.08 -10.03 -4.88
N ILE A 42 -5.48 -8.85 -4.80
CA ILE A 42 -5.91 -7.63 -5.48
C ILE A 42 -4.75 -7.13 -6.35
N ILE A 43 -5.07 -6.65 -7.55
CA ILE A 43 -4.08 -6.04 -8.43
C ILE A 43 -3.81 -4.62 -7.95
N LEU A 44 -2.56 -4.33 -7.61
CA LEU A 44 -2.10 -2.98 -7.31
C LEU A 44 -1.32 -2.44 -8.50
N GLU A 45 -1.72 -1.26 -8.99
CA GLU A 45 -0.92 -0.50 -9.96
C GLU A 45 0.15 0.37 -9.27
N ASP A 46 1.00 0.99 -10.09
CA ASP A 46 2.08 1.84 -9.59
C ASP A 46 1.54 3.02 -8.77
N SER A 47 2.27 3.38 -7.70
CA SER A 47 1.99 4.56 -6.87
C SER A 47 0.60 4.61 -6.20
N VAL A 48 -0.13 3.49 -6.05
CA VAL A 48 -1.48 3.47 -5.43
C VAL A 48 -1.53 4.19 -4.08
N ILE A 49 -0.48 4.08 -3.26
CA ILE A 49 -0.40 4.56 -1.87
C ILE A 49 0.80 5.52 -1.72
N GLU A 50 1.07 6.33 -2.75
CA GLU A 50 2.20 7.27 -2.76
C GLU A 50 1.93 8.53 -1.93
N ASN A 51 2.96 9.09 -1.28
CA ASN A 51 2.97 10.38 -0.57
C ASN A 51 1.88 10.55 0.51
N ILE A 52 1.39 9.46 1.12
CA ILE A 52 0.48 9.53 2.26
C ILE A 52 1.30 9.74 3.54
N THR A 53 1.65 10.99 3.83
CA THR A 53 2.52 11.34 4.97
C THR A 53 1.88 11.10 6.33
N THR A 54 0.59 10.79 6.40
CA THR A 54 -0.13 10.44 7.63
C THR A 54 -0.24 8.93 7.87
N LEU A 55 0.12 8.10 6.89
CA LEU A 55 -0.06 6.66 6.96
C LEU A 55 0.95 6.06 7.92
N GLU A 56 0.49 5.36 8.95
CA GLU A 56 1.34 4.77 9.99
C GLU A 56 1.53 3.27 9.82
N SER A 57 0.48 2.57 9.35
CA SER A 57 0.46 1.11 9.22
C SER A 57 -0.33 0.62 8.01
N VAL A 58 0.14 -0.44 7.37
CA VAL A 58 -0.55 -1.13 6.27
C VAL A 58 -0.65 -2.63 6.54
N ASN A 59 -1.82 -3.20 6.27
CA ASN A 59 -2.00 -4.63 6.16
C ASN A 59 -2.23 -4.99 4.69
N LEU A 60 -1.30 -5.75 4.11
CA LEU A 60 -1.30 -6.16 2.71
C LEU A 60 -2.32 -7.28 2.40
N GLY A 61 -2.93 -7.88 3.42
CA GLY A 61 -3.89 -8.98 3.23
C GLY A 61 -3.27 -10.13 2.44
N SER A 62 -3.82 -10.40 1.25
CA SER A 62 -3.35 -11.44 0.34
C SER A 62 -2.69 -10.87 -0.93
N THR A 63 -2.20 -9.64 -0.89
CA THR A 63 -1.45 -9.04 -2.01
C THR A 63 -0.21 -9.85 -2.35
N VAL A 64 0.00 -10.05 -3.65
CA VAL A 64 1.11 -10.85 -4.20
C VAL A 64 2.26 -9.97 -4.70
N ILE A 65 1.95 -8.81 -5.30
CA ILE A 65 2.94 -7.93 -5.91
C ILE A 65 2.81 -6.55 -5.28
N ILE A 66 3.94 -5.99 -4.83
CA ILE A 66 4.03 -4.59 -4.45
C ILE A 66 4.64 -3.83 -5.63
N PRO A 67 3.88 -2.96 -6.33
CA PRO A 67 4.30 -2.32 -7.57
C PRO A 67 5.29 -1.17 -7.34
N VAL A 68 5.75 -0.55 -8.44
CA VAL A 68 6.72 0.55 -8.40
C VAL A 68 6.14 1.70 -7.59
N ARG A 69 6.95 2.26 -6.68
CA ARG A 69 6.58 3.40 -5.82
C ARG A 69 5.29 3.23 -5.00
N CYS A 70 4.80 2.01 -4.79
CA CYS A 70 3.51 1.77 -4.12
C CYS A 70 3.34 2.54 -2.80
N PHE A 71 4.36 2.58 -1.93
CA PHE A 71 4.40 3.33 -0.67
C PHE A 71 5.45 4.45 -0.65
N TYR A 72 5.87 4.93 -1.82
CA TYR A 72 6.89 5.97 -1.94
C TYR A 72 6.47 7.22 -1.16
N GLY A 73 7.37 7.79 -0.35
CA GLY A 73 7.10 9.05 0.35
C GLY A 73 6.07 8.94 1.49
N CYS A 74 5.67 7.74 1.91
CA CYS A 74 4.88 7.54 3.13
C CYS A 74 5.76 7.73 4.39
N THR A 75 6.12 8.98 4.68
CA THR A 75 7.13 9.35 5.68
C THR A 75 6.78 9.03 7.13
N ASN A 76 5.56 8.58 7.43
CA ASN A 76 5.17 8.08 8.75
C ASN A 76 4.89 6.58 8.80
N LEU A 77 5.02 5.87 7.67
CA LEU A 77 4.74 4.43 7.61
C LEU A 77 5.84 3.70 8.37
N LYS A 78 5.47 3.05 9.48
CA LYS A 78 6.38 2.33 10.38
C LYS A 78 6.20 0.83 10.32
N THR A 79 5.00 0.36 10.00
CA THR A 79 4.63 -1.05 10.14
C THR A 79 3.91 -1.54 8.90
N ILE A 80 4.38 -2.67 8.38
CA ILE A 80 3.69 -3.42 7.34
C ILE A 80 3.48 -4.86 7.78
N THR A 81 2.30 -5.40 7.51
CA THR A 81 1.91 -6.77 7.86
C THR A 81 1.25 -7.44 6.64
N GLY A 82 1.08 -8.76 6.67
CA GLY A 82 0.47 -9.50 5.56
C GLY A 82 1.43 -9.80 4.40
N LEU A 83 2.74 -9.90 4.69
CA LEU A 83 3.76 -10.19 3.66
C LEU A 83 3.73 -11.65 3.15
N ALA A 84 2.98 -12.54 3.78
CA ALA A 84 2.92 -14.00 3.52
C ALA A 84 2.87 -14.39 2.04
N ASN A 85 2.16 -13.61 1.23
CA ASN A 85 1.92 -13.92 -0.17
C ASN A 85 2.73 -13.05 -1.13
N VAL A 86 3.51 -12.09 -0.63
CA VAL A 86 4.26 -11.16 -1.46
C VAL A 86 5.45 -11.89 -2.09
N THR A 87 5.51 -11.88 -3.42
CA THR A 87 6.56 -12.52 -4.23
C THR A 87 7.40 -11.52 -5.02
N SER A 88 7.02 -10.23 -5.03
CA SER A 88 7.77 -9.21 -5.75
C SER A 88 7.61 -7.82 -5.14
N PHE A 89 8.70 -7.07 -5.16
CA PHE A 89 8.79 -5.68 -4.73
C PHE A 89 9.30 -4.82 -5.89
N GLY A 90 8.49 -3.86 -6.31
CA GLY A 90 8.83 -2.89 -7.34
C GLY A 90 9.86 -1.88 -6.86
N SER A 91 10.54 -1.26 -7.83
CA SER A 91 11.53 -0.21 -7.58
C SER A 91 10.95 0.90 -6.71
N TYR A 92 11.71 1.31 -5.70
CA TYR A 92 11.34 2.39 -4.77
C TYR A 92 10.02 2.19 -4.01
N SER A 93 9.48 0.96 -3.96
CA SER A 93 8.19 0.63 -3.32
C SER A 93 8.09 1.10 -1.87
N PHE A 94 9.20 1.12 -1.13
CA PHE A 94 9.29 1.59 0.27
C PHE A 94 10.26 2.76 0.49
N SER A 95 10.69 3.45 -0.57
CA SER A 95 11.60 4.59 -0.43
C SER A 95 10.92 5.75 0.32
N TYR A 96 11.70 6.43 1.18
CA TYR A 96 11.23 7.54 2.01
C TYR A 96 10.10 7.15 2.99
N THR A 97 10.08 5.90 3.44
CA THR A 97 9.23 5.44 4.55
C THR A 97 10.00 5.47 5.88
N LYS A 98 9.29 5.30 7.00
CA LYS A 98 9.88 5.13 8.35
C LYS A 98 10.00 3.66 8.76
N ILE A 99 9.87 2.74 7.82
CA ILE A 99 10.02 1.31 8.08
C ILE A 99 11.49 1.05 8.39
N THR A 100 11.77 0.57 9.60
CA THR A 100 13.13 0.24 10.05
C THR A 100 13.48 -1.22 9.86
N GLU A 101 12.47 -2.09 9.77
CA GLU A 101 12.62 -3.52 9.64
C GLU A 101 11.48 -4.07 8.78
N VAL A 102 11.83 -4.97 7.86
CA VAL A 102 10.89 -5.78 7.09
C VAL A 102 11.32 -7.23 7.22
N ASP A 103 10.47 -8.04 7.83
CA ASP A 103 10.72 -9.47 7.95
C ASP A 103 10.36 -10.18 6.64
N ILE A 104 11.36 -10.35 5.78
CA ILE A 104 11.23 -11.05 4.50
C ILE A 104 11.10 -12.57 4.64
N SER A 105 11.39 -13.16 5.82
CA SER A 105 11.17 -14.60 6.05
C SER A 105 9.69 -14.96 6.04
N LYS A 106 8.84 -13.96 6.27
CA LYS A 106 7.39 -14.04 6.12
C LYS A 106 6.93 -13.75 4.70
N SER A 107 7.81 -13.56 3.73
CA SER A 107 7.46 -13.31 2.33
C SER A 107 7.62 -14.58 1.50
N ALA A 108 6.85 -14.69 0.41
CA ALA A 108 6.99 -15.78 -0.57
C ALA A 108 7.96 -15.41 -1.72
N VAL A 109 8.92 -14.52 -1.45
CA VAL A 109 10.00 -14.13 -2.39
C VAL A 109 11.11 -15.17 -2.37
#